data_AF-A0A9X7VXJ4-F1
#
_entry.id   AF-A0A9X7VXJ4-F1
#
_cell.length_a   1.000
_cell.length_b   1.000
_cell.length_c   1.000
_cell.angle_alpha   90.00
_cell.angle_beta   90.00
_cell.angle_gamma   90.00
#
_symmetry.space_group_name_H-M   'P 1'
#
loop_
_entity.id
_entity.type
_entity.pdbx_description
1 polymer ?
#
loop_
_entity_poly.entity_id
_entity_poly.type
_entity_poly.pdbx_seq_one_letter_code
_entity_poly.pdbx_strand_id
1 'polypeptide(L)'
;MPSTPDISHVAGLLSDPSRSAMLISLLDGRPQTATELAQRAKITPQTASLHLSKLVSGHLISKEVQGKYHYFRLTDPNVAHAIESLIAISPPSKIYSLREADEDNALRKARTCYDHLAGRLGINLAESIVRKGYIDISNENYRVTDDGKEFFSDFGIDFVKLKRRRRKFIHPCLDWSERTPHIGGALGAALLDRITELGWIDKKASQRAVRVTELGKEGFRNHFELSVD
;
A
#
# COMPACT_ATOMS: atom_id res chain seq x y z
N MET A 1 10.01 -11.94 33.28
CA MET A 1 9.80 -12.45 31.91
C MET A 1 9.68 -11.24 31.00
N PRO A 2 10.29 -11.20 29.80
CA PRO A 2 10.02 -10.12 28.88
C PRO A 2 8.55 -10.25 28.48
N SER A 3 7.71 -9.35 28.98
CA SER A 3 6.27 -9.28 28.66
C SER A 3 6.01 -8.72 27.26
N THR A 4 7.06 -8.24 26.59
CA THR A 4 7.04 -7.66 25.25
C THR A 4 7.64 -8.64 24.24
N PRO A 5 6.99 -8.86 23.09
CA PRO A 5 7.60 -9.54 21.95
C PRO A 5 8.96 -8.94 21.58
N ASP A 6 9.93 -9.78 21.22
CA ASP A 6 11.27 -9.35 20.84
C ASP A 6 11.28 -8.75 19.42
N ILE A 7 11.31 -7.42 19.35
CA ILE A 7 11.37 -6.67 18.10
C ILE A 7 12.72 -6.83 17.37
N SER A 8 13.80 -7.18 18.09
CA SER A 8 15.16 -7.23 17.51
C SER A 8 15.26 -8.27 16.39
N HIS A 9 14.49 -9.36 16.47
CA HIS A 9 14.44 -10.37 15.41
C HIS A 9 13.94 -9.78 14.08
N VAL A 10 12.78 -9.10 14.12
CA VAL A 10 12.18 -8.47 12.93
C VAL A 10 13.04 -7.31 12.45
N ALA A 11 13.54 -6.48 13.37
CA ALA A 11 14.41 -5.35 13.04
C ALA A 11 15.69 -5.81 12.30
N GLY A 12 16.31 -6.91 12.75
CA GLY A 12 17.49 -7.49 12.09
C GLY A 12 17.19 -8.05 10.70
N LEU A 13 15.97 -8.51 10.43
CA LEU A 13 15.55 -8.89 9.08
C LEU A 13 15.33 -7.67 8.18
N LEU A 14 14.90 -6.55 8.73
CA LEU A 14 14.62 -5.33 7.96
C LEU A 14 15.88 -4.49 7.70
N SER A 15 16.89 -4.56 8.58
CA SER A 15 18.08 -3.70 8.53
C SER A 15 19.02 -3.90 7.32
N ASP A 16 18.75 -4.89 6.46
CA ASP A 16 19.54 -5.19 5.28
C ASP A 16 18.94 -4.53 4.03
N PRO A 17 19.74 -3.79 3.24
CA PRO A 17 19.23 -3.06 2.07
C PRO A 17 18.53 -3.94 1.04
N SER A 18 19.05 -5.14 0.78
CA SER A 18 18.46 -6.05 -0.20
C SER A 18 17.14 -6.63 0.29
N ARG A 19 17.05 -7.04 1.56
CA ARG A 19 15.78 -7.50 2.16
C ARG A 19 14.74 -6.38 2.20
N SER A 20 15.14 -5.17 2.58
CA SER A 20 14.27 -4.00 2.55
C SER A 20 13.74 -3.73 1.13
N ALA A 21 14.62 -3.73 0.11
CA ALA A 21 14.20 -3.53 -1.28
C ALA A 21 13.20 -4.59 -1.76
N MET A 22 13.40 -5.86 -1.40
CA MET A 22 12.48 -6.95 -1.72
C MET A 22 11.12 -6.76 -1.04
N LEU A 23 11.10 -6.44 0.26
CA LEU A 23 9.87 -6.23 1.01
C LEU A 23 9.08 -5.02 0.50
N ILE A 24 9.78 -3.93 0.15
CA ILE A 24 9.17 -2.75 -0.50
C ILE A 24 8.58 -3.11 -1.87
N SER A 25 9.20 -4.04 -2.61
CA SER A 25 8.66 -4.55 -3.88
C SER A 25 7.33 -5.26 -3.69
N LEU A 26 7.23 -6.09 -2.65
CA LEU A 26 6.03 -6.88 -2.33
C LEU A 26 4.87 -6.04 -1.77
N LEU A 27 5.09 -4.76 -1.45
CA LEU A 27 4.01 -3.83 -1.13
C LEU A 27 3.08 -3.59 -2.32
N ASP A 28 3.42 -3.96 -3.55
CA ASP A 28 2.45 -3.89 -4.65
C ASP A 28 1.28 -4.90 -4.53
N GLY A 29 1.35 -5.78 -3.52
CA GLY A 29 0.30 -6.75 -3.16
C GLY A 29 0.34 -8.03 -3.98
N ARG A 30 1.22 -8.15 -4.98
CA ARG A 30 1.23 -9.27 -5.92
C ARG A 30 2.32 -10.27 -5.56
N PRO A 31 2.09 -11.57 -5.81
CA PRO A 31 3.15 -12.56 -5.67
C PRO A 31 4.25 -12.30 -6.71
N GLN A 32 5.51 -12.25 -6.26
CA GLN A 32 6.68 -12.05 -7.13
C GLN A 32 7.64 -13.23 -7.04
N THR A 33 8.34 -13.53 -8.12
CA THR A 33 9.36 -14.59 -8.18
C THR A 33 10.68 -14.16 -7.56
N ALA A 34 11.53 -15.13 -7.23
CA ALA A 34 12.89 -14.84 -6.74
C ALA A 34 13.71 -14.00 -7.74
N THR A 35 13.52 -14.22 -9.05
CA THR A 35 14.22 -13.46 -10.11
C THR A 35 13.79 -12.00 -10.14
N GLU A 36 12.49 -11.73 -10.07
CA GLU A 36 11.97 -10.35 -10.02
C GLU A 36 12.46 -9.61 -8.78
N LEU A 37 12.46 -10.29 -7.62
CA LEU A 37 12.95 -9.74 -6.36
C LEU A 37 14.47 -9.51 -6.38
N ALA A 38 15.24 -10.40 -7.01
CA ALA A 38 16.67 -10.22 -7.21
C ALA A 38 16.97 -8.99 -8.08
N GLN A 39 16.25 -8.83 -9.19
CA GLN A 39 16.37 -7.65 -10.07
C GLN A 39 16.04 -6.36 -9.31
N ARG A 40 14.96 -6.35 -8.53
CA ARG A 40 14.55 -5.18 -7.75
C ARG A 40 15.59 -4.79 -6.70
N ALA A 41 16.17 -5.78 -6.02
CA ALA A 41 17.22 -5.59 -5.03
C ALA A 41 18.62 -5.39 -5.64
N LYS A 42 18.75 -5.47 -6.97
CA LYS A 42 20.02 -5.37 -7.71
C LYS A 42 21.09 -6.36 -7.22
N ILE A 43 20.69 -7.61 -6.97
CA ILE A 43 21.59 -8.69 -6.51
C ILE A 43 21.43 -9.95 -7.37
N THR A 44 22.32 -10.92 -7.17
CA THR A 44 22.27 -12.21 -7.87
C THR A 44 21.10 -13.07 -7.37
N PRO A 45 20.57 -13.99 -8.22
CA PRO A 45 19.53 -14.94 -7.79
C PRO A 45 19.93 -15.82 -6.60
N GLN A 46 21.21 -16.17 -6.50
CA GLN A 46 21.75 -16.96 -5.38
C GLN A 46 21.66 -16.18 -4.07
N THR A 47 22.14 -14.93 -4.05
CA THR A 47 22.05 -14.06 -2.88
C THR A 47 20.60 -13.77 -2.52
N ALA A 48 19.74 -13.58 -3.52
CA ALA A 48 18.31 -13.40 -3.28
C ALA A 48 17.67 -14.61 -2.61
N SER A 49 18.01 -15.83 -3.04
CA SER A 49 17.49 -17.06 -2.43
C SER A 49 17.84 -17.17 -0.94
N LEU A 50 19.05 -16.77 -0.54
CA LEU A 50 19.46 -16.70 0.87
C LEU A 50 18.62 -15.68 1.66
N HIS A 51 18.41 -14.49 1.12
CA HIS A 51 17.60 -13.45 1.76
C HIS A 51 16.14 -13.87 1.89
N LEU A 52 15.54 -14.43 0.84
CA LEU A 52 14.16 -14.93 0.84
C LEU A 52 13.98 -16.05 1.88
N SER A 53 14.96 -16.94 2.02
CA SER A 53 14.92 -17.99 3.03
C SER A 53 14.89 -17.42 4.46
N LYS A 54 15.67 -16.37 4.73
CA LYS A 54 15.64 -15.66 6.02
C LYS A 54 14.29 -14.96 6.26
N LEU A 55 13.73 -14.30 5.24
CA LEU A 55 12.44 -13.63 5.34
C LEU A 55 11.27 -14.59 5.55
N VAL A 56 11.31 -15.77 4.90
CA VAL A 56 10.33 -16.85 5.12
C VAL A 56 10.45 -17.40 6.54
N SER A 57 11.67 -17.69 7.00
CA SER A 57 11.91 -18.21 8.35
C SER A 57 11.46 -17.23 9.44
N GLY A 58 11.60 -15.92 9.16
CA GLY A 58 11.12 -14.84 10.01
C GLY A 58 9.64 -14.48 9.84
N HIS A 59 8.88 -15.25 9.06
CA HIS A 59 7.44 -15.06 8.84
C HIS A 59 7.04 -13.68 8.27
N LEU A 60 7.97 -12.95 7.64
CA LEU A 60 7.66 -11.68 6.97
C LEU A 60 7.06 -11.90 5.57
N ILE A 61 7.47 -12.99 4.93
CA ILE A 61 6.94 -13.41 3.63
C ILE A 61 6.53 -14.88 3.69
N SER A 62 5.58 -15.25 2.83
CA SER A 62 5.25 -16.65 2.55
C SER A 62 5.72 -17.03 1.15
N LYS A 63 5.95 -18.33 0.95
CA LYS A 63 6.35 -18.93 -0.32
C LYS A 63 5.24 -19.86 -0.80
N GLU A 64 4.73 -19.62 -2.00
CA GLU A 64 3.76 -20.47 -2.69
C GLU A 64 4.45 -21.10 -3.92
N VAL A 65 4.22 -22.40 -4.14
CA VAL A 65 4.80 -23.14 -5.27
C VAL A 65 3.71 -23.36 -6.31
N GLN A 66 3.94 -22.86 -7.52
CA GLN A 66 3.04 -23.08 -8.66
C GLN A 66 3.85 -23.60 -9.84
N GLY A 67 3.75 -24.91 -10.08
CA GLY A 67 4.60 -25.61 -11.04
C GLY A 67 6.09 -25.46 -10.68
N LYS A 68 6.89 -24.99 -11.64
CA LYS A 68 8.34 -24.75 -11.44
C LYS A 68 8.67 -23.41 -10.78
N TYR A 69 7.68 -22.55 -10.56
CA TYR A 69 7.89 -21.21 -10.04
C TYR A 69 7.63 -21.16 -8.54
N HIS A 70 8.46 -20.37 -7.86
CA HIS A 70 8.31 -20.03 -6.47
C HIS A 70 7.90 -18.57 -6.37
N TYR A 71 6.71 -18.33 -5.86
CA TYR A 71 6.15 -17.00 -5.66
C TYR A 71 6.23 -16.62 -4.19
N PHE A 72 6.56 -15.36 -3.95
CA PHE A 72 6.71 -14.79 -2.62
C PHE A 72 5.73 -13.62 -2.46
N ARG A 73 5.14 -13.51 -1.28
CA ARG A 73 4.20 -12.44 -0.91
C ARG A 73 4.40 -12.09 0.56
N LEU A 74 4.02 -10.89 0.97
CA LEU A 74 3.92 -10.57 2.40
C LEU A 74 2.95 -11.55 3.07
N THR A 75 3.32 -12.02 4.27
CA THR A 75 2.55 -13.03 5.00
C THR A 75 1.13 -12.55 5.30
N ASP A 76 1.00 -11.31 5.78
CA ASP A 76 -0.28 -10.72 6.14
C ASP A 76 -0.22 -9.17 6.14
N PRO A 77 -1.39 -8.49 6.23
CA PRO A 77 -1.45 -7.04 6.19
C PRO A 77 -0.73 -6.30 7.33
N ASN A 78 -0.48 -6.93 8.48
CA ASN A 78 0.27 -6.29 9.56
C ASN A 78 1.75 -6.13 9.20
N VAL A 79 2.31 -7.07 8.45
CA VAL A 79 3.68 -6.95 7.93
C VAL A 79 3.78 -5.76 6.97
N ALA A 80 2.81 -5.62 6.06
CA ALA A 80 2.73 -4.47 5.16
C ALA A 80 2.67 -3.15 5.95
N HIS A 81 1.77 -3.07 6.94
CA HIS A 81 1.61 -1.88 7.78
C HIS A 81 2.88 -1.52 8.56
N ALA A 82 3.60 -2.51 9.09
CA ALA A 82 4.87 -2.28 9.79
C ALA A 82 5.94 -1.72 8.83
N ILE A 83 6.05 -2.28 7.62
CA ILE A 83 6.98 -1.79 6.59
C ILE A 83 6.62 -0.37 6.17
N GLU A 84 5.33 -0.09 5.91
CA GLU A 84 4.83 1.25 5.55
C GLU A 84 5.16 2.28 6.64
N SER A 85 4.95 1.91 7.91
CA SER A 85 5.26 2.76 9.06
C SER A 85 6.75 3.10 9.14
N LEU A 86 7.63 2.13 8.88
CA LEU A 86 9.08 2.35 8.83
C LEU A 86 9.49 3.25 7.66
N ILE A 87 8.88 3.08 6.47
CA ILE A 87 9.14 3.94 5.31
C ILE A 87 8.73 5.39 5.62
N ALA A 88 7.58 5.60 6.26
CA ALA A 88 7.08 6.95 6.56
C ALA A 88 7.99 7.77 7.49
N ILE A 89 8.72 7.10 8.39
CA ILE A 89 9.69 7.74 9.28
C ILE A 89 11.12 7.75 8.72
N SER A 90 11.37 7.10 7.58
CA SER A 90 12.69 7.02 6.95
C SER A 90 13.05 8.32 6.23
N PRO A 91 14.36 8.62 6.05
CA PRO A 91 14.79 9.72 5.20
C PRO A 91 14.42 9.47 3.74
N PRO A 92 14.17 10.53 2.95
CA PRO A 92 13.90 10.38 1.52
C PRO A 92 15.09 9.74 0.79
N SER A 93 14.80 8.98 -0.26
CA SER A 93 15.85 8.42 -1.11
C SER A 93 16.60 9.51 -1.86
N LYS A 94 17.92 9.35 -2.01
CA LYS A 94 18.71 10.22 -2.88
C LYS A 94 18.39 9.91 -4.34
N ILE A 95 18.16 10.96 -5.13
CA ILE A 95 17.85 10.87 -6.57
C ILE A 95 19.12 11.27 -7.34
N TYR A 96 19.57 10.41 -8.26
CA TYR A 96 20.82 10.58 -8.99
C TYR A 96 20.63 10.77 -10.50
N SER A 97 19.41 10.62 -11.02
CA SER A 97 19.12 10.78 -12.45
C SER A 97 17.73 11.36 -12.70
N LEU A 98 17.52 11.91 -13.90
CA LEU A 98 16.21 12.40 -14.34
C LEU A 98 15.15 11.30 -14.32
N ARG A 99 15.53 10.09 -14.76
CA ARG A 99 14.63 8.94 -14.74
C ARG A 99 14.18 8.58 -13.32
N GLU A 100 15.11 8.58 -12.36
CA GLU A 100 14.76 8.35 -10.95
C GLU A 100 13.87 9.46 -10.40
N ALA A 101 14.08 10.72 -10.82
CA ALA A 101 13.22 11.84 -10.45
C ALA A 101 11.80 11.67 -11.01
N ASP A 102 11.65 11.24 -12.25
CA ASP A 102 10.36 10.99 -12.88
C ASP A 102 9.61 9.82 -12.21
N GLU A 103 10.33 8.73 -11.89
CA GLU A 103 9.77 7.59 -11.16
C GLU A 103 9.33 7.98 -9.74
N ASP A 104 10.12 8.81 -9.03
CA ASP A 104 9.75 9.36 -7.71
C ASP A 104 8.52 10.27 -7.81
N ASN A 105 8.47 11.19 -8.77
CA ASN A 105 7.34 12.09 -8.97
C ASN A 105 6.05 11.30 -9.29
N ALA A 106 6.13 10.27 -10.13
CA ALA A 106 4.99 9.39 -10.41
C ALA A 106 4.45 8.73 -9.13
N LEU A 107 5.34 8.20 -8.27
CA LEU A 107 4.95 7.61 -6.98
C LEU A 107 4.35 8.62 -6.02
N ARG A 108 4.85 9.87 -6.01
CA ARG A 108 4.29 10.96 -5.19
C ARG A 108 2.94 11.43 -5.71
N LYS A 109 2.72 11.43 -7.02
CA LYS A 109 1.44 11.86 -7.64
C LYS A 109 0.32 10.89 -7.28
N ALA A 110 0.47 9.61 -7.61
CA ALA A 110 -0.52 8.59 -7.32
C ALA A 110 0.12 7.19 -7.32
N ARG A 111 -0.13 6.43 -6.26
CA ARG A 111 0.37 5.05 -6.14
C ARG A 111 -0.56 4.19 -5.28
N THR A 112 -0.28 2.90 -5.20
CA THR A 112 -0.76 2.05 -4.10
C THR A 112 0.26 2.03 -2.96
N CYS A 113 -0.19 2.16 -1.71
CA CYS A 113 0.67 1.97 -0.55
C CYS A 113 0.97 0.47 -0.41
N TYR A 114 -0.05 -0.30 0.00
CA TYR A 114 -0.14 -1.74 -0.14
C TYR A 114 -1.30 -2.05 -1.10
N ASP A 115 -2.49 -2.15 -0.52
CA ASP A 115 -3.75 -2.44 -1.20
C ASP A 115 -4.71 -1.24 -1.20
N HIS A 116 -4.22 -0.03 -0.97
CA HIS A 116 -5.03 1.19 -0.92
C HIS A 116 -4.29 2.35 -1.58
N LEU A 117 -5.06 3.38 -1.97
CA LEU A 117 -4.55 4.52 -2.72
C LEU A 117 -3.72 5.46 -1.83
N ALA A 118 -2.60 5.93 -2.37
CA ALA A 118 -1.62 6.78 -1.68
C ALA A 118 -0.96 7.79 -2.64
N GLY A 119 -0.01 8.56 -2.13
CA GLY A 119 0.48 9.78 -2.77
C GLY A 119 -0.54 10.90 -2.67
N ARG A 120 -0.28 12.00 -3.37
CA ARG A 120 -1.15 13.20 -3.40
C ARG A 120 -2.60 12.84 -3.73
N LEU A 121 -2.83 11.93 -4.67
CA LEU A 121 -4.18 11.47 -4.99
C LEU A 121 -4.88 10.81 -3.78
N GLY A 122 -4.20 9.90 -3.07
CA GLY A 122 -4.77 9.22 -1.91
C GLY A 122 -5.01 10.16 -0.73
N ILE A 123 -4.11 11.14 -0.52
CA ILE A 123 -4.25 12.18 0.50
C ILE A 123 -5.45 13.09 0.18
N ASN A 124 -5.50 13.65 -1.03
CA ASN A 124 -6.58 14.56 -1.42
C ASN A 124 -7.95 13.85 -1.42
N LEU A 125 -7.98 12.56 -1.77
CA LEU A 125 -9.19 11.73 -1.63
C LEU A 125 -9.61 11.61 -0.16
N ALA A 126 -8.67 11.32 0.74
CA ALA A 126 -8.94 11.23 2.17
C ALA A 126 -9.45 12.56 2.73
N GLU A 127 -8.80 13.67 2.41
CA GLU A 127 -9.21 15.02 2.80
C GLU A 127 -10.62 15.36 2.31
N SER A 128 -10.95 15.01 1.07
CA SER A 128 -12.29 15.26 0.54
C SER A 128 -13.37 14.45 1.26
N ILE A 129 -13.11 13.16 1.49
CA ILE A 129 -14.03 12.27 2.22
C ILE A 129 -14.27 12.77 3.65
N VAL A 130 -13.23 13.27 4.33
CA VAL A 130 -13.35 13.85 5.68
C VAL A 130 -14.09 15.19 5.63
N ARG A 131 -13.76 16.08 4.68
CA ARG A 131 -14.44 17.38 4.51
C ARG A 131 -15.94 17.21 4.25
N LYS A 132 -16.33 16.15 3.53
CA LYS A 132 -17.74 15.78 3.30
C LYS A 132 -18.42 15.14 4.51
N GLY A 133 -17.71 14.90 5.60
CA GLY A 133 -18.27 14.30 6.81
C GLY A 133 -18.52 12.79 6.71
N TYR A 134 -18.01 12.11 5.69
CA TYR A 134 -18.21 10.65 5.52
C TYR A 134 -17.33 9.83 6.48
N ILE A 135 -16.21 10.41 6.91
CA ILE A 135 -15.30 9.83 7.90
C ILE A 135 -15.04 10.86 9.00
N ASP A 136 -15.26 10.43 10.23
CA ASP A 136 -14.92 11.15 11.45
C ASP A 136 -13.50 10.76 11.89
N ILE A 137 -12.63 11.76 11.98
CA ILE A 137 -11.22 11.63 12.38
C ILE A 137 -10.93 12.24 13.76
N SER A 138 -11.97 12.62 14.52
CA SER A 138 -11.82 13.28 15.83
C SER A 138 -11.19 12.38 16.90
N ASN A 139 -11.27 11.06 16.71
CA ASN A 139 -10.66 10.06 17.57
C ASN A 139 -9.44 9.44 16.88
N GLU A 140 -8.50 8.88 17.66
CA GLU A 140 -7.33 8.15 17.14
C GLU A 140 -7.69 7.04 16.14
N ASN A 141 -8.92 6.53 16.23
CA ASN A 141 -9.49 5.61 15.27
C ASN A 141 -10.49 6.34 14.38
N TYR A 142 -10.19 6.38 13.08
CA TYR A 142 -11.13 6.86 12.07
C TYR A 142 -12.42 6.04 12.15
N ARG A 143 -13.57 6.68 11.90
CA ARG A 143 -14.88 6.03 11.90
C ARG A 143 -15.70 6.50 10.71
N VAL A 144 -16.37 5.58 10.03
CA VAL A 144 -17.34 5.95 8.98
C VAL A 144 -18.63 6.42 9.65
N THR A 145 -19.10 7.60 9.28
CA THR A 145 -20.36 8.20 9.76
C THR A 145 -21.57 7.49 9.11
N ASP A 146 -22.78 7.86 9.49
CA ASP A 146 -23.97 7.28 8.86
C ASP A 146 -24.11 7.74 7.40
N ASP A 147 -23.91 9.04 7.12
CA ASP A 147 -23.83 9.58 5.76
C ASP A 147 -22.73 8.90 4.93
N GLY A 148 -21.58 8.62 5.56
CA GLY A 148 -20.50 7.90 4.91
C GLY A 148 -20.90 6.47 4.52
N LYS A 149 -21.67 5.76 5.36
CA LYS A 149 -22.14 4.41 5.03
C LYS A 149 -23.08 4.43 3.83
N GLU A 150 -24.00 5.39 3.77
CA GLU A 150 -24.90 5.59 2.64
C GLU A 150 -24.10 5.86 1.36
N PHE A 151 -23.25 6.89 1.38
CA PHE A 151 -22.41 7.25 0.23
C PHE A 151 -21.55 6.08 -0.26
N PHE A 152 -20.83 5.40 0.62
CA PHE A 152 -19.96 4.30 0.21
C PHE A 152 -20.76 3.10 -0.31
N SER A 153 -21.95 2.83 0.22
CA SER A 153 -22.82 1.77 -0.30
C SER A 153 -23.31 2.10 -1.71
N ASP A 154 -23.75 3.33 -1.94
CA ASP A 154 -24.19 3.82 -3.26
C ASP A 154 -23.02 3.85 -4.26
N PHE A 155 -21.82 4.18 -3.79
CA PHE A 155 -20.60 4.12 -4.59
C PHE A 155 -20.23 2.68 -5.00
N GLY A 156 -20.81 1.66 -4.35
CA GLY A 156 -20.65 0.24 -4.67
C GLY A 156 -19.79 -0.54 -3.67
N ILE A 157 -19.59 -0.02 -2.45
CA ILE A 157 -18.81 -0.69 -1.40
C ILE A 157 -19.73 -1.50 -0.47
N ASP A 158 -19.55 -2.81 -0.47
CA ASP A 158 -20.31 -3.74 0.38
C ASP A 158 -19.71 -3.83 1.81
N PHE A 159 -20.35 -3.14 2.76
CA PHE A 159 -19.95 -3.15 4.18
C PHE A 159 -20.11 -4.52 4.86
N VAL A 160 -21.04 -5.37 4.40
CA VAL A 160 -21.23 -6.72 4.97
C VAL A 160 -20.03 -7.58 4.65
N LYS A 161 -19.53 -7.53 3.41
CA LYS A 161 -18.29 -8.21 3.03
C LYS A 161 -17.08 -7.64 3.76
N LEU A 162 -17.00 -6.32 3.94
CA LEU A 162 -15.87 -5.69 4.61
C LEU A 162 -15.75 -6.06 6.08
N LYS A 163 -16.86 -6.10 6.83
CA LYS A 163 -16.85 -6.47 8.26
C LYS A 163 -16.41 -7.92 8.51
N ARG A 164 -16.50 -8.79 7.51
CA ARG A 164 -16.05 -10.20 7.60
C ARG A 164 -14.53 -10.35 7.45
N ARG A 165 -13.80 -9.31 7.02
CA ARG A 165 -12.33 -9.37 6.88
C ARG A 165 -11.66 -9.28 8.25
N ARG A 166 -10.70 -10.17 8.54
CA ARG A 166 -9.89 -10.17 9.78
C ARG A 166 -8.79 -9.10 9.74
N ARG A 167 -9.16 -7.82 9.62
CA ARG A 167 -8.24 -6.66 9.61
C ARG A 167 -8.95 -5.40 10.11
N LYS A 168 -8.19 -4.35 10.46
CA LYS A 168 -8.76 -3.04 10.81
C LYS A 168 -9.66 -2.54 9.66
N PHE A 169 -10.88 -2.12 10.01
CA PHE A 169 -11.86 -1.65 9.04
C PHE A 169 -11.37 -0.40 8.31
N ILE A 170 -10.88 0.56 9.09
CA ILE A 170 -10.30 1.83 8.65
C ILE A 170 -9.20 2.22 9.63
N HIS A 171 -8.14 2.87 9.14
CA HIS A 171 -7.14 3.54 9.99
C HIS A 171 -6.41 4.63 9.19
N PRO A 172 -5.83 5.64 9.87
CA PRO A 172 -4.87 6.54 9.23
C PRO A 172 -3.62 5.76 8.81
N CYS A 173 -3.30 5.76 7.52
CA CYS A 173 -2.01 5.26 7.05
C CYS A 173 -1.15 6.45 6.63
N LEU A 174 0.02 6.60 7.26
CA LEU A 174 0.89 7.75 7.08
C LEU A 174 1.59 7.70 5.72
N ASP A 175 1.34 8.68 4.86
CA ASP A 175 1.99 8.76 3.56
C ASP A 175 3.46 9.18 3.72
N TRP A 176 4.41 8.41 3.18
CA TRP A 176 5.83 8.77 3.31
C TRP A 176 6.24 10.00 2.49
N SER A 177 5.53 10.33 1.42
CA SER A 177 5.90 11.42 0.53
C SER A 177 5.54 12.80 1.09
N GLU A 178 4.38 12.92 1.74
CA GLU A 178 3.87 14.19 2.29
C GLU A 178 3.78 14.19 3.83
N ARG A 179 3.98 13.02 4.49
CA ARG A 179 3.74 12.82 5.93
C ARG A 179 2.32 13.15 6.39
N THR A 180 1.37 12.97 5.48
CA THR A 180 -0.07 13.19 5.72
C THR A 180 -0.81 11.85 5.69
N PRO A 181 -1.72 11.58 6.63
CA PRO A 181 -2.51 10.35 6.61
C PRO A 181 -3.44 10.25 5.40
N HIS A 182 -3.48 9.08 4.75
CA HIS A 182 -4.54 8.65 3.84
C HIS A 182 -5.36 7.50 4.44
N ILE A 183 -6.37 7.00 3.71
CA ILE A 183 -7.29 5.97 4.19
C ILE A 183 -6.68 4.57 3.96
N GLY A 184 -6.26 3.93 5.04
CA GLY A 184 -5.88 2.51 5.06
C GLY A 184 -7.00 1.61 5.57
N GLY A 185 -6.76 0.29 5.57
CA GLY A 185 -7.67 -0.70 6.13
C GLY A 185 -8.58 -1.35 5.09
N ALA A 186 -9.63 -2.02 5.54
CA ALA A 186 -10.58 -2.70 4.67
C ALA A 186 -11.31 -1.72 3.72
N LEU A 187 -11.68 -0.53 4.22
CA LEU A 187 -12.30 0.52 3.42
C LEU A 187 -11.35 1.06 2.34
N GLY A 188 -10.10 1.35 2.69
CA GLY A 188 -9.09 1.80 1.72
C GLY A 188 -8.88 0.80 0.59
N ALA A 189 -8.90 -0.50 0.93
CA ALA A 189 -8.83 -1.57 -0.07
C ALA A 189 -10.06 -1.61 -0.98
N ALA A 190 -11.27 -1.54 -0.43
CA ALA A 190 -12.49 -1.50 -1.25
C ALA A 190 -12.57 -0.26 -2.14
N LEU A 191 -12.10 0.90 -1.67
CA LEU A 191 -12.01 2.10 -2.50
C LEU A 191 -11.08 1.88 -3.68
N LEU A 192 -9.89 1.32 -3.45
CA LEU A 192 -8.96 1.01 -4.53
C LEU A 192 -9.55 0.02 -5.54
N ASP A 193 -10.16 -1.07 -5.04
CA ASP A 193 -10.81 -2.08 -5.88
C ASP A 193 -11.90 -1.42 -6.74
N ARG A 194 -12.80 -0.65 -6.13
CA ARG A 194 -13.90 0.02 -6.83
C ARG A 194 -13.43 1.05 -7.86
N ILE A 195 -12.46 1.88 -7.52
CA ILE A 195 -11.87 2.88 -8.43
C ILE A 195 -11.19 2.17 -9.62
N THR A 196 -10.56 1.01 -9.38
CA THR A 196 -9.96 0.19 -10.45
C THR A 196 -11.03 -0.44 -11.34
N GLU A 197 -12.09 -1.01 -10.76
CA GLU A 197 -13.22 -1.61 -11.48
C GLU A 197 -13.94 -0.59 -12.38
N LEU A 198 -14.06 0.66 -11.92
CA LEU A 198 -14.63 1.76 -12.70
C LEU A 198 -13.69 2.28 -13.80
N GLY A 199 -12.46 1.76 -13.89
CA GLY A 199 -11.47 2.19 -14.88
C GLY A 199 -10.93 3.60 -14.63
N TRP A 200 -11.05 4.12 -13.41
CA TRP A 200 -10.59 5.48 -13.07
C TRP A 200 -9.08 5.56 -12.93
N ILE A 201 -8.43 4.44 -12.64
CA ILE A 201 -6.99 4.32 -12.60
C ILE A 201 -6.51 3.14 -13.43
N ASP A 202 -5.31 3.28 -13.96
CA ASP A 202 -4.58 2.24 -14.67
C ASP A 202 -3.33 1.84 -13.86
N LYS A 203 -3.23 0.55 -13.54
CA LYS A 203 -2.13 -0.06 -12.79
C LYS A 203 -1.21 -0.79 -13.77
N LYS A 204 0.02 -0.30 -13.93
CA LYS A 204 1.04 -1.08 -14.66
C LYS A 204 1.44 -2.30 -13.84
N ALA A 205 1.47 -3.46 -14.48
CA ALA A 205 1.70 -4.78 -13.87
C ALA A 205 3.11 -5.01 -13.28
N SER A 206 3.85 -3.97 -12.88
CA SER A 206 5.14 -4.09 -12.20
C SER A 206 5.46 -2.89 -11.32
N GLN A 207 4.49 -1.98 -11.12
CA GLN A 207 4.74 -0.69 -10.49
C GLN A 207 3.63 -0.35 -9.49
N ARG A 208 4.04 0.25 -8.37
CA ARG A 208 3.12 0.82 -7.38
C ARG A 208 2.47 2.10 -7.89
N ALA A 209 3.13 2.83 -8.79
CA ALA A 209 2.58 4.04 -9.39
C ALA A 209 1.33 3.71 -10.21
N VAL A 210 0.30 4.54 -10.08
CA VAL A 210 -0.95 4.42 -10.83
C VAL A 210 -1.20 5.68 -11.62
N ARG A 211 -1.85 5.56 -12.78
CA ARG A 211 -2.22 6.70 -13.62
C ARG A 211 -3.72 6.89 -13.58
N VAL A 212 -4.17 8.12 -13.34
CA VAL A 212 -5.59 8.47 -13.45
C VAL A 212 -5.97 8.60 -14.93
N THR A 213 -7.06 7.95 -15.32
CA THR A 213 -7.60 8.01 -16.68
C THR A 213 -8.47 9.27 -16.85
N GLU A 214 -8.83 9.63 -18.08
CA GLU A 214 -9.76 10.76 -18.29
C GLU A 214 -11.13 10.50 -17.63
N LEU A 215 -11.64 9.26 -17.73
CA LEU A 215 -12.83 8.82 -17.00
C LEU A 215 -12.66 8.98 -15.48
N GLY A 216 -11.46 8.68 -14.97
CA GLY A 216 -11.14 8.85 -13.56
C GLY A 216 -11.17 10.31 -13.11
N LYS A 217 -10.67 11.25 -13.92
CA LYS A 217 -10.72 12.68 -13.61
C LYS A 217 -12.17 13.16 -13.46
N GLU A 218 -13.06 12.73 -14.35
CA GLU A 218 -14.49 13.03 -14.24
C GLU A 218 -15.12 12.35 -13.02
N GLY A 219 -14.80 11.08 -12.79
CA GLY A 219 -15.27 10.30 -11.66
C GLY A 219 -14.93 10.91 -10.30
N PHE A 220 -13.65 11.24 -10.10
CA PHE A 220 -13.15 11.89 -8.87
C PHE A 220 -13.81 13.25 -8.65
N ARG A 221 -14.00 14.04 -9.71
CA ARG A 221 -14.70 15.32 -9.62
C ARG A 221 -16.15 15.15 -9.20
N ASN A 222 -16.87 14.21 -9.81
CA ASN A 222 -18.32 14.05 -9.62
C ASN A 222 -18.67 13.42 -8.26
N HIS A 223 -17.88 12.46 -7.77
CA HIS A 223 -18.20 11.73 -6.54
C HIS A 223 -17.47 12.28 -5.31
N PHE A 224 -16.28 12.84 -5.51
CA PHE A 224 -15.40 13.27 -4.43
C PHE A 224 -15.03 14.75 -4.53
N GLU A 225 -15.61 15.56 -5.43
CA GLU A 225 -15.26 16.97 -5.61
C GLU A 225 -13.74 17.20 -5.69
N LEU A 226 -13.04 16.25 -6.32
CA LEU A 226 -11.60 16.20 -6.39
C LEU A 226 -11.14 16.41 -7.82
N SER A 227 -10.46 17.52 -8.06
CA SER A 227 -9.73 17.75 -9.31
C SER A 227 -8.41 16.99 -9.31
N VAL A 228 -8.16 16.24 -10.37
CA VAL A 228 -6.95 15.44 -10.54
C VAL A 228 -6.27 15.83 -11.84
N ASP A 229 -5.02 16.29 -11.74
CA ASP A 229 -4.14 16.58 -12.88
C ASP A 229 -3.50 15.31 -13.45
#